data_AF-A0A1G9CL63-F1
#
_entry.id   AF-A0A1G9CL63-F1
#
_cell.length_a   1.000
_cell.length_b   1.000
_cell.length_c   1.000
_cell.angle_alpha   90.00
_cell.angle_beta   90.00
_cell.angle_gamma   90.00
#
_symmetry.space_group_name_H-M   'P 1'
#
loop_
_entity.id
_entity.type
_entity.pdbx_description
1 polymer ?
#
loop_
_entity_poly.entity_id
_entity_poly.type
_entity_poly.pdbx_seq_one_letter_code
_entity_poly.pdbx_strand_id
1 'polypeptide(L)'
;MVPVALLVAAVGLLGLGVVGPPTADGGIRITPGLPILLVAAGVSWWWRGSAGAVLGVVAVAVVTVASIGAGLGSDLVGDRGLPVAVARWVQVVGLAAATYALVRRLVAGRSPVGTAGERPRRDRSKVLQVTGLLVLCGIGAELLAAYGDSTGDPGGIAFALVFFGALYGAPALLARDLVRRLGWGWPSLLLIFAALGTAQAGLIDQSLFSVDYGGYEGWEENREPTLIPAVGLSGYNAYSFIVGHVIFSFAAPVALAEAWVPARARKPWLGPVGITFAAIAYAVAAVLIVTDPESRSGSKAQLLAMAGLVGALVILAVIVGRRHQEDHAGPGKPGVSIWLVLGVAFVLALIPDLMPATWLGVIGAATATATVGVLLLLAAQTRAWTIRHTAAVGAAFLLERGLLAFTYFPLIGDVAVGPKYAHNVSMLLVVALAGWLALRGRTAMAPPAERTALPAG
;
A
#
# COMPACT_ATOMS: atom_id res chain seq x y z
N MET A 1 20.37 6.99 20.01
CA MET A 1 18.99 6.67 19.57
C MET A 1 18.73 5.17 19.51
N VAL A 2 19.61 4.34 18.91
CA VAL A 2 19.40 2.87 18.85
C VAL A 2 19.13 2.22 20.22
N PRO A 3 19.96 2.41 21.27
CA PRO A 3 19.74 1.73 22.55
C PRO A 3 18.42 2.14 23.21
N VAL A 4 18.08 3.43 23.11
CA VAL A 4 16.82 3.98 23.65
C VAL A 4 15.60 3.34 22.97
N ALA A 5 15.61 3.20 21.64
CA ALA A 5 14.50 2.61 20.93
C ALA A 5 14.33 1.10 21.23
N LEU A 6 15.44 0.37 21.38
CA LEU A 6 15.42 -1.04 21.82
C LEU A 6 14.88 -1.18 23.25
N LEU A 7 15.22 -0.25 24.14
CA LEU A 7 14.68 -0.20 25.50
C LEU A 7 13.16 0.11 25.51
N VAL A 8 12.67 1.00 24.64
CA VAL A 8 11.22 1.25 24.50
C VAL A 8 10.48 -0.02 24.06
N ALA A 9 11.03 -0.77 23.10
CA ALA A 9 10.47 -2.05 22.68
C ALA A 9 10.45 -3.08 23.84
N ALA A 10 11.52 -3.12 24.65
CA ALA A 10 11.62 -3.96 25.83
C ALA A 10 10.57 -3.59 26.90
N VAL A 11 10.31 -2.29 27.11
CA VAL A 11 9.25 -1.82 28.03
C VAL A 11 7.87 -2.30 27.57
N GLY A 12 7.58 -2.27 26.26
CA GLY A 12 6.34 -2.83 25.72
C GLY A 12 6.18 -4.33 26.02
N LEU A 13 7.25 -5.11 25.82
CA LEU A 13 7.27 -6.54 26.16
C LEU A 13 7.11 -6.83 27.65
N LEU A 14 7.71 -6.00 28.51
CA LEU A 14 7.55 -6.10 29.95
C LEU A 14 6.10 -5.79 30.36
N GLY A 15 5.51 -4.75 29.78
CA GLY A 15 4.10 -4.42 29.97
C GLY A 15 3.20 -5.62 29.66
N LEU A 16 3.41 -6.27 28.51
CA LEU A 16 2.66 -7.48 28.13
C LEU A 16 2.83 -8.64 29.12
N GLY A 17 3.99 -8.78 29.73
CA GLY A 17 4.23 -9.77 30.78
C GLY A 17 3.46 -9.51 32.08
N VAL A 18 3.11 -8.25 32.34
CA VAL A 18 2.36 -7.80 33.52
C VAL A 18 0.85 -7.82 33.28
N VAL A 19 0.40 -7.38 32.10
CA VAL A 19 -1.05 -7.26 31.80
C VAL A 19 -1.63 -8.46 31.05
N GLY A 20 -0.79 -9.36 30.55
CA GLY A 20 -1.21 -10.58 29.85
C GLY A 20 -1.88 -11.61 30.78
N PRO A 21 -2.39 -12.72 30.23
CA PRO A 21 -3.01 -13.78 31.02
C PRO A 21 -2.02 -14.30 32.09
N PRO A 22 -2.48 -14.44 33.36
CA PRO A 22 -1.61 -14.86 34.46
C PRO A 22 -1.04 -16.25 34.19
N THR A 23 0.18 -16.49 34.64
CA THR A 23 0.72 -17.85 34.66
C THR A 23 -0.05 -18.71 35.66
N ALA A 24 0.03 -20.03 35.53
CA ALA A 24 -0.63 -20.97 36.46
C ALA A 24 -0.29 -20.69 37.93
N ASP A 25 0.87 -20.09 38.19
CA ASP A 25 1.40 -19.77 39.52
C ASP A 25 1.18 -18.30 39.94
N GLY A 26 0.44 -17.51 39.16
CA GLY A 26 0.15 -16.09 39.44
C GLY A 26 1.34 -15.12 39.28
N GLY A 27 2.44 -15.58 38.67
CA GLY A 27 3.66 -14.81 38.46
C GLY A 27 3.66 -13.96 37.18
N ILE A 28 4.59 -13.01 37.11
CA ILE A 28 4.83 -12.17 35.91
C ILE A 28 5.42 -13.05 34.81
N ARG A 29 4.86 -12.98 33.60
CA ARG A 29 5.36 -13.73 32.44
C ARG A 29 6.50 -12.97 31.77
N ILE A 30 7.73 -13.47 31.88
CA ILE A 30 8.87 -12.91 31.13
C ILE A 30 8.82 -13.45 29.70
N THR A 31 8.53 -12.59 28.73
CA THR A 31 8.54 -12.97 27.31
C THR A 31 9.99 -13.21 26.83
N PRO A 32 10.26 -14.26 26.03
CA PRO A 32 11.61 -14.54 25.52
C PRO A 32 12.23 -13.38 24.73
N GLY A 33 11.40 -12.51 24.14
CA GLY A 33 11.88 -11.33 23.42
C GLY A 33 12.50 -10.25 24.32
N LEU A 34 12.15 -10.20 25.61
CA LEU A 34 12.64 -9.18 26.54
C LEU A 34 14.17 -9.25 26.73
N PRO A 35 14.77 -10.40 27.11
CA PRO A 35 16.22 -10.50 27.24
C PRO A 35 16.94 -10.26 25.91
N ILE A 36 16.36 -10.68 24.78
CA ILE A 36 16.93 -10.47 23.44
C ILE A 36 17.08 -8.97 23.14
N LEU A 37 16.03 -8.17 23.39
CA LEU A 37 16.08 -6.71 23.17
C LEU A 37 17.04 -6.00 24.12
N LEU A 38 17.10 -6.41 25.40
CA LEU A 38 18.02 -5.84 26.38
C LEU A 38 19.48 -6.10 26.02
N VAL A 39 19.81 -7.34 25.62
CA VAL A 39 21.15 -7.70 25.12
C VAL A 39 21.47 -6.91 23.87
N ALA A 40 20.54 -6.83 22.91
CA ALA A 40 20.72 -6.05 21.68
C ALA A 40 20.95 -4.55 21.97
N ALA A 41 20.27 -3.99 22.98
CA ALA A 41 20.48 -2.62 23.42
C ALA A 41 21.89 -2.41 23.98
N GLY A 42 22.36 -3.34 24.84
CA GLY A 42 23.70 -3.35 25.39
C GLY A 42 24.79 -3.49 24.32
N VAL A 43 24.63 -4.46 23.42
CA VAL A 43 25.56 -4.67 22.28
C VAL A 43 25.57 -3.45 21.36
N SER A 44 24.42 -2.86 21.04
CA SER A 44 24.33 -1.67 20.19
C SER A 44 24.92 -0.41 20.83
N TRP A 45 24.96 -0.37 22.17
CA TRP A 45 25.61 0.66 22.96
C TRP A 45 27.13 0.49 22.90
N TRP A 46 27.62 -0.72 23.19
CA TRP A 46 29.05 -1.02 23.31
C TRP A 46 29.74 -1.05 21.93
N TRP A 47 29.14 -1.75 20.96
CA TRP A 47 29.64 -1.83 19.60
C TRP A 47 28.96 -0.80 18.70
N ARG A 48 29.62 0.36 18.60
CA ARG A 48 29.10 1.49 17.83
C ARG A 48 29.26 1.36 16.30
N GLY A 49 29.83 0.26 15.81
CA GLY A 49 30.03 -0.02 14.39
C GLY A 49 28.84 -0.67 13.69
N SER A 50 29.05 -1.07 12.43
CA SER A 50 28.09 -1.82 11.61
C SER A 50 27.73 -3.17 12.23
N ALA A 51 28.67 -3.85 12.87
CA ALA A 51 28.43 -5.14 13.54
C ALA A 51 27.35 -5.05 14.63
N GLY A 52 27.40 -4.05 15.52
CA GLY A 52 26.37 -3.83 16.53
C GLY A 52 25.01 -3.48 15.91
N ALA A 53 25.01 -2.80 14.77
CA ALA A 53 23.78 -2.49 14.05
C ALA A 53 23.17 -3.73 13.36
N VAL A 54 23.98 -4.62 12.79
CA VAL A 54 23.50 -5.89 12.22
C VAL A 54 22.88 -6.77 13.31
N LEU A 55 23.58 -6.95 14.44
CA LEU A 55 23.08 -7.72 15.57
C LEU A 55 21.78 -7.13 16.13
N GLY A 56 21.67 -5.81 16.21
CA GLY A 56 20.43 -5.15 16.59
C GLY A 56 19.28 -5.41 15.62
N VAL A 57 19.53 -5.42 14.30
CA VAL A 57 18.49 -5.71 13.30
C VAL A 57 18.02 -7.17 13.44
N VAL A 58 18.95 -8.11 13.60
CA VAL A 58 18.62 -9.53 13.81
C VAL A 58 17.77 -9.71 15.07
N ALA A 59 18.15 -9.07 16.17
CA ALA A 59 17.39 -9.13 17.42
C ALA A 59 15.96 -8.57 17.26
N VAL A 60 15.81 -7.42 16.61
CA VAL A 60 14.48 -6.86 16.34
C VAL A 60 13.66 -7.76 15.42
N ALA A 61 14.27 -8.36 14.39
CA ALA A 61 13.59 -9.28 13.49
C ALA A 61 13.10 -10.54 14.23
N VAL A 62 13.95 -11.18 15.03
CA VAL A 62 13.60 -12.35 15.85
C VAL A 62 12.44 -12.03 16.78
N VAL A 63 12.51 -10.89 17.48
CA VAL A 63 11.46 -10.48 18.43
C VAL A 63 10.17 -10.14 17.71
N THR A 64 10.23 -9.52 16.54
CA THR A 64 9.05 -9.22 15.72
C THR A 64 8.37 -10.50 15.27
N VAL A 65 9.12 -11.45 14.70
CA VAL A 65 8.60 -12.75 14.27
C VAL A 65 7.98 -13.51 15.45
N ALA A 66 8.68 -13.59 16.59
CA ALA A 66 8.16 -14.25 17.78
C ALA A 66 6.89 -13.55 18.33
N SER A 67 6.81 -12.23 18.21
CA SER A 67 5.64 -11.46 18.67
C SER A 67 4.43 -11.68 17.79
N ILE A 68 4.63 -11.88 16.48
CA ILE A 68 3.57 -12.17 15.53
C ILE A 68 3.09 -13.62 15.68
N GLY A 69 4.00 -14.58 15.83
CA GLY A 69 3.66 -15.98 16.07
C GLY A 69 2.90 -16.24 17.38
N ALA A 70 2.95 -15.29 18.32
CA ALA A 70 2.15 -15.33 19.54
C ALA A 70 0.68 -14.88 19.35
N GLY A 71 0.31 -14.43 18.14
CA GLY A 71 -1.04 -13.99 17.77
C GLY A 71 -1.48 -12.66 18.40
N LEU A 72 -2.52 -12.07 17.80
CA LEU A 72 -3.39 -11.08 18.44
C LEU A 72 -4.55 -11.85 19.09
N GLY A 73 -4.28 -12.52 20.21
CA GLY A 73 -5.27 -13.39 20.85
C GLY A 73 -6.57 -12.69 21.24
N SER A 74 -7.57 -13.47 21.67
CA SER A 74 -8.87 -13.02 22.21
C SER A 74 -8.79 -12.08 23.43
N ASP A 75 -7.58 -11.80 23.91
CA ASP A 75 -7.24 -10.95 25.05
C ASP A 75 -7.57 -9.45 24.86
N LEU A 76 -8.04 -9.04 23.68
CA LEU A 76 -8.45 -7.65 23.41
C LEU A 76 -9.87 -7.34 23.90
N VAL A 77 -10.63 -8.34 24.37
CA VAL A 77 -12.00 -8.19 24.87
C VAL A 77 -12.01 -8.14 26.40
N GLY A 78 -12.75 -7.19 26.98
CA GLY A 78 -12.91 -7.01 28.44
C GLY A 78 -11.91 -6.06 29.10
N ASP A 79 -11.90 -6.00 30.43
CA ASP A 79 -11.19 -4.98 31.24
C ASP A 79 -9.65 -4.97 31.05
N ARG A 80 -9.08 -6.03 30.46
CA ARG A 80 -7.64 -6.16 30.17
C ARG A 80 -7.25 -5.77 28.74
N GLY A 81 -8.22 -5.60 27.85
CA GLY A 81 -7.98 -5.34 26.43
C GLY A 81 -7.23 -4.03 26.18
N LEU A 82 -7.63 -2.93 26.85
CA LEU A 82 -6.99 -1.63 26.68
C LEU A 82 -5.52 -1.63 27.17
N PRO A 83 -5.17 -2.11 28.38
CA PRO A 83 -3.79 -2.24 28.81
C PRO A 83 -2.93 -3.11 27.88
N VAL A 84 -3.47 -4.25 27.42
CA VAL A 84 -2.77 -5.17 26.49
C VAL A 84 -2.51 -4.47 25.16
N ALA A 85 -3.51 -3.77 24.61
CA ALA A 85 -3.38 -3.00 23.38
C ALA A 85 -2.31 -1.91 23.50
N VAL A 86 -2.31 -1.13 24.59
CA VAL A 86 -1.30 -0.09 24.84
C VAL A 86 0.10 -0.69 24.90
N ALA A 87 0.29 -1.79 25.63
CA ALA A 87 1.59 -2.46 25.74
C ALA A 87 2.08 -2.99 24.39
N ARG A 88 1.19 -3.57 23.57
CA ARG A 88 1.48 -3.97 22.18
C ARG A 88 1.90 -2.78 21.31
N TRP A 89 1.19 -1.66 21.39
CA TRP A 89 1.53 -0.45 20.62
C TRP A 89 2.89 0.12 21.01
N VAL A 90 3.19 0.20 22.31
CA VAL A 90 4.51 0.63 22.80
C VAL A 90 5.61 -0.29 22.26
N GLN A 91 5.38 -1.61 22.27
CA GLN A 91 6.31 -2.60 21.72
C GLN A 91 6.54 -2.37 20.23
N VAL A 92 5.47 -2.28 19.42
CA VAL A 92 5.54 -2.12 17.96
C VAL A 92 6.26 -0.82 17.58
N VAL A 93 5.90 0.29 18.24
CA VAL A 93 6.55 1.60 18.01
C VAL A 93 8.03 1.54 18.37
N GLY A 94 8.38 0.90 19.50
CA GLY A 94 9.76 0.68 19.91
C GLY A 94 10.56 -0.12 18.87
N LEU A 95 10.01 -1.25 18.41
CA LEU A 95 10.65 -2.11 17.41
C LEU A 95 10.84 -1.37 16.07
N ALA A 96 9.83 -0.63 15.62
CA ALA A 96 9.91 0.19 14.41
C ALA A 96 10.99 1.29 14.53
N ALA A 97 11.02 2.01 15.66
CA ALA A 97 12.02 3.05 15.92
C ALA A 97 13.44 2.46 16.03
N ALA A 98 13.59 1.29 16.65
CA ALA A 98 14.86 0.60 16.78
C ALA A 98 15.38 0.18 15.41
N THR A 99 14.53 -0.48 14.62
CA THR A 99 14.83 -0.85 13.23
C THR A 99 15.28 0.40 12.45
N TYR A 100 14.53 1.51 12.54
CA TYR A 100 14.87 2.77 11.85
C TYR A 100 16.26 3.28 12.19
N ALA A 101 16.56 3.36 13.49
CA ALA A 101 17.85 3.84 13.94
C ALA A 101 19.00 2.91 13.51
N LEU A 102 18.78 1.60 13.53
CA LEU A 102 19.77 0.58 13.15
C LEU A 102 20.05 0.59 11.64
N VAL A 103 19.02 0.56 10.79
CA VAL A 103 19.14 0.63 9.33
C VAL A 103 19.80 1.94 8.91
N ARG A 104 19.37 3.07 9.49
CA ARG A 104 19.99 4.38 9.21
C ARG A 104 21.49 4.36 9.51
N ARG A 105 21.91 3.71 10.59
CA ARG A 105 23.33 3.59 10.98
C ARG A 105 24.12 2.75 9.98
N LEU A 106 23.55 1.63 9.51
CA LEU A 106 24.17 0.77 8.49
C LEU A 106 24.35 1.49 7.16
N VAL A 107 23.37 2.31 6.76
CA VAL A 107 23.42 3.08 5.50
C VAL A 107 24.36 4.27 5.62
N ALA A 108 24.35 4.99 6.76
CA ALA A 108 25.19 6.17 6.96
C ALA A 108 26.69 5.86 7.00
N GLY A 109 27.08 4.63 7.39
CA GLY A 109 28.47 4.18 7.36
C GLY A 109 29.07 4.01 5.95
N ARG A 110 28.29 4.25 4.88
CA ARG A 110 28.71 4.10 3.48
C ARG A 110 28.74 5.41 2.69
N SER A 111 28.45 6.57 3.31
CA SER A 111 28.48 7.86 2.60
C SER A 111 29.89 8.49 2.68
N PRO A 112 30.48 8.94 1.55
CA PRO A 112 31.68 9.76 1.58
C PRO A 112 31.43 11.03 2.38
N VAL A 113 32.43 11.50 3.12
CA VAL A 113 32.39 12.69 3.96
C VAL A 113 32.04 13.91 3.11
N GLY A 114 30.77 14.30 3.10
CA GLY A 114 30.27 15.53 2.51
C GLY A 114 30.32 16.65 3.55
N THR A 115 30.88 17.79 3.13
CA THR A 115 31.10 19.00 3.93
C THR A 115 29.82 19.46 4.64
N ALA A 116 29.99 19.83 5.91
CA ALA A 116 28.93 20.34 6.76
C ALA A 116 28.47 21.74 6.28
N GLY A 117 27.39 21.79 5.53
CA GLY A 117 26.70 23.02 5.15
C GLY A 117 25.20 22.76 5.08
N GLU A 118 24.45 23.41 5.97
CA GLU A 118 22.99 23.44 6.07
C GLU A 118 22.27 22.09 6.29
N ARG A 119 21.77 21.88 7.52
CA ARG A 119 20.78 20.82 7.78
C ARG A 119 19.54 21.11 6.91
N PRO A 120 19.15 20.21 5.98
CA PRO A 120 17.98 20.44 5.14
C PRO A 120 16.74 20.60 6.03
N ARG A 121 16.01 21.69 5.86
CA ARG A 121 14.72 21.92 6.52
C ARG A 121 13.84 20.70 6.24
N ARG A 122 13.31 20.06 7.29
CA ARG A 122 12.53 18.81 7.18
C ARG A 122 11.26 19.07 6.37
N ASP A 123 11.26 18.66 5.11
CA ASP A 123 10.13 18.85 4.20
C ASP A 123 8.94 17.99 4.65
N ARG A 124 8.03 18.60 5.40
CA ARG A 124 6.82 17.94 5.95
C ARG A 124 5.88 17.45 4.83
N SER A 125 5.89 18.11 3.68
CA SER A 125 5.00 17.75 2.57
C SER A 125 5.39 16.42 1.93
N LYS A 126 6.68 16.05 1.98
CA LYS A 126 7.17 14.74 1.55
C LYS A 126 6.72 13.61 2.47
N VAL A 127 6.76 13.83 3.79
CA VAL A 127 6.26 12.87 4.78
C VAL A 127 4.76 12.65 4.59
N LEU A 128 4.00 13.73 4.42
CA LEU A 128 2.56 13.65 4.19
C LEU A 128 2.21 12.87 2.90
N GLN A 129 2.97 13.05 1.81
CA GLN A 129 2.75 12.28 0.58
C GLN A 129 3.00 10.78 0.77
N VAL A 130 4.09 10.42 1.45
CA VAL A 130 4.43 9.01 1.72
C VAL A 130 3.38 8.39 2.63
N THR A 131 3.08 9.01 3.77
CA THR A 131 2.09 8.49 4.71
C THR A 131 0.69 8.46 4.11
N GLY A 132 0.29 9.50 3.39
CA GLY A 132 -1.00 9.55 2.72
C GLY A 132 -1.13 8.48 1.63
N LEU A 133 -0.06 8.18 0.88
CA LEU A 133 -0.07 7.07 -0.06
C LEU A 133 -0.23 5.71 0.64
N LEU A 134 0.52 5.46 1.72
CA LEU A 134 0.40 4.22 2.51
C LEU A 134 -1.05 3.99 2.97
N VAL A 135 -1.65 5.04 3.55
CA VAL A 135 -3.04 5.01 4.03
C VAL A 135 -4.02 4.81 2.89
N LEU A 136 -3.89 5.54 1.78
CA LEU A 136 -4.79 5.40 0.63
C LEU A 136 -4.71 4.02 -0.02
N CYS A 137 -3.53 3.40 -0.09
CA CYS A 137 -3.38 2.03 -0.60
C CYS A 137 -4.13 1.04 0.29
N GLY A 138 -4.00 1.14 1.62
CA GLY A 138 -4.73 0.27 2.54
C GLY A 138 -6.24 0.50 2.50
N ILE A 139 -6.67 1.76 2.39
CA ILE A 139 -8.09 2.09 2.23
C ILE A 139 -8.63 1.53 0.90
N GLY A 140 -8.00 1.85 -0.22
CA GLY A 140 -8.49 1.45 -1.54
C GLY A 140 -8.49 -0.06 -1.75
N ALA A 141 -7.51 -0.77 -1.20
CA ALA A 141 -7.43 -2.22 -1.28
C ALA A 141 -8.57 -2.91 -0.53
N GLU A 142 -8.83 -2.52 0.72
CA GLU A 142 -9.62 -3.35 1.64
C GLU A 142 -10.75 -2.57 2.32
N LEU A 143 -10.43 -1.43 2.96
CA LEU A 143 -11.39 -0.75 3.83
C LEU A 143 -12.49 -0.02 3.06
N LEU A 144 -12.22 0.41 1.83
CA LEU A 144 -13.15 1.23 1.06
C LEU A 144 -14.36 0.45 0.55
N ALA A 145 -14.16 -0.83 0.22
CA ALA A 145 -15.23 -1.73 -0.18
C ALA A 145 -16.08 -2.18 1.03
N ALA A 146 -15.53 -2.11 2.25
CA ALA A 146 -16.27 -2.42 3.49
C ALA A 146 -16.94 -3.81 3.47
N TYR A 147 -16.26 -4.78 2.83
CA TYR A 147 -16.77 -6.14 2.66
C TYR A 147 -16.36 -7.08 3.81
N GLY A 148 -15.36 -6.71 4.61
CA GLY A 148 -14.79 -7.53 5.68
C GLY A 148 -15.46 -7.33 7.05
N ASP A 149 -15.21 -8.28 7.94
CA ASP A 149 -15.70 -8.32 9.32
C ASP A 149 -15.18 -7.18 10.23
N SER A 150 -13.99 -6.64 9.93
CA SER A 150 -13.41 -5.47 10.60
C SER A 150 -14.14 -4.16 10.31
N THR A 151 -15.14 -4.17 9.42
CA THR A 151 -15.92 -2.98 9.04
C THR A 151 -16.61 -2.38 10.26
N GLY A 152 -16.35 -1.10 10.53
CA GLY A 152 -16.95 -0.40 11.66
C GLY A 152 -16.32 -0.68 13.03
N ASP A 153 -15.31 -1.55 13.12
CA ASP A 153 -14.49 -1.73 14.32
C ASP A 153 -13.27 -0.78 14.30
N PRO A 154 -13.20 0.26 15.16
CA PRO A 154 -12.07 1.17 15.19
C PRO A 154 -10.72 0.49 15.44
N GLY A 155 -10.69 -0.59 16.23
CA GLY A 155 -9.47 -1.34 16.53
C GLY A 155 -8.97 -2.10 15.31
N GLY A 156 -9.86 -2.88 14.69
CA GLY A 156 -9.62 -3.59 13.42
C GLY A 156 -9.20 -2.64 12.30
N ILE A 157 -9.87 -1.51 12.13
CA ILE A 157 -9.51 -0.50 11.12
C ILE A 157 -8.10 0.05 11.35
N ALA A 158 -7.73 0.37 12.60
CA ALA A 158 -6.40 0.89 12.91
C ALA A 158 -5.30 -0.15 12.61
N PHE A 159 -5.55 -1.40 12.97
CA PHE A 159 -4.66 -2.51 12.62
C PHE A 159 -4.56 -2.69 11.10
N ALA A 160 -5.69 -2.75 10.40
CA ALA A 160 -5.80 -2.90 8.96
C ALA A 160 -5.04 -1.80 8.21
N LEU A 161 -5.13 -0.53 8.65
CA LEU A 161 -4.37 0.56 8.04
C LEU A 161 -2.85 0.36 8.11
N VAL A 162 -2.33 -0.18 9.22
CA VAL A 162 -0.90 -0.47 9.37
C VAL A 162 -0.53 -1.70 8.54
N PHE A 163 -1.31 -2.76 8.64
CA PHE A 163 -1.06 -4.03 7.96
C PHE A 163 -1.16 -3.88 6.44
N PHE A 164 -2.27 -3.34 5.92
CA PHE A 164 -2.47 -3.07 4.51
C PHE A 164 -1.63 -1.91 3.97
N GLY A 165 -1.25 -0.97 4.83
CA GLY A 165 -0.20 0.01 4.50
C GLY A 165 1.13 -0.67 4.20
N ALA A 166 1.49 -1.71 4.95
CA ALA A 166 2.68 -2.52 4.68
C ALA A 166 2.50 -3.46 3.47
N LEU A 167 1.34 -4.12 3.35
CA LEU A 167 1.07 -5.10 2.29
C LEU A 167 0.88 -4.46 0.91
N TYR A 168 0.16 -3.33 0.82
CA TYR A 168 -0.14 -2.65 -0.44
C TYR A 168 0.61 -1.33 -0.60
N GLY A 169 0.65 -0.51 0.45
CA GLY A 169 1.26 0.82 0.37
C GLY A 169 2.77 0.79 0.18
N ALA A 170 3.47 -0.10 0.88
CA ALA A 170 4.92 -0.22 0.79
C ALA A 170 5.40 -0.69 -0.60
N PRO A 171 4.84 -1.75 -1.23
CA PRO A 171 5.21 -2.10 -2.60
C PRO A 171 4.78 -1.04 -3.61
N ALA A 172 3.65 -0.33 -3.41
CA ALA A 172 3.26 0.80 -4.26
C ALA A 172 4.34 1.90 -4.27
N LEU A 173 4.83 2.26 -3.08
CA LEU A 173 5.92 3.21 -2.91
C LEU A 173 7.20 2.73 -3.60
N LEU A 174 7.59 1.46 -3.40
CA LEU A 174 8.80 0.89 -4.00
C LEU A 174 8.73 0.88 -5.53
N ALA A 175 7.61 0.39 -6.08
CA ALA A 175 7.36 0.33 -7.52
C ALA A 175 7.43 1.74 -8.15
N ARG A 176 6.71 2.69 -7.54
CA ARG A 176 6.73 4.08 -7.99
C ARG A 176 8.13 4.68 -7.91
N ASP A 177 8.84 4.51 -6.79
CA ASP A 177 10.18 5.07 -6.62
C ASP A 177 11.19 4.48 -7.62
N LEU A 178 11.10 3.16 -7.87
CA LEU A 178 11.91 2.45 -8.86
C LEU A 178 11.68 3.01 -10.27
N VAL A 179 10.42 3.09 -10.71
CA VAL A 179 10.05 3.64 -12.02
C VAL A 179 10.56 5.07 -12.18
N ARG A 180 10.41 5.92 -11.15
CA ARG A 180 10.90 7.32 -11.22
C ARG A 180 12.43 7.41 -11.24
N ARG A 181 13.15 6.52 -10.54
CA ARG A 181 14.63 6.45 -10.59
C ARG A 181 15.15 6.05 -11.95
N LEU A 182 14.43 5.17 -12.63
CA LEU A 182 14.77 4.70 -13.98
C LEU A 182 14.32 5.68 -15.08
N GLY A 183 13.70 6.80 -14.71
CA GLY A 183 13.19 7.79 -15.67
C GLY A 183 11.96 7.32 -16.44
N TRP A 184 11.29 6.26 -15.99
CA TRP A 184 10.15 5.65 -16.68
C TRP A 184 8.81 6.34 -16.38
N GLY A 185 7.85 6.12 -17.29
CA GLY A 185 6.51 6.70 -17.25
C GLY A 185 5.45 5.84 -16.56
N TRP A 186 4.21 6.32 -16.60
CA TRP A 186 3.02 5.60 -16.11
C TRP A 186 2.77 4.25 -16.79
N PRO A 187 3.01 4.04 -18.10
CA PRO A 187 2.81 2.73 -18.72
C PRO A 187 3.61 1.61 -18.05
N SER A 188 4.90 1.81 -17.78
CA SER A 188 5.71 0.86 -17.00
C SER A 188 5.22 0.71 -15.57
N LEU A 189 4.78 1.80 -14.94
CA LEU A 189 4.27 1.74 -13.57
C LEU A 189 3.01 0.87 -13.46
N LEU A 190 2.07 0.99 -14.40
CA LEU A 190 0.87 0.16 -14.46
C LEU A 190 1.21 -1.33 -14.67
N LEU A 191 2.23 -1.64 -15.49
CA LEU A 191 2.70 -3.02 -15.65
C LEU A 191 3.34 -3.58 -14.38
N ILE A 192 4.09 -2.77 -13.63
CA ILE A 192 4.60 -3.17 -12.31
C ILE A 192 3.44 -3.35 -11.31
N PHE A 193 2.42 -2.50 -11.34
CA PHE A 193 1.23 -2.70 -10.51
C PHE A 193 0.45 -3.95 -10.91
N ALA A 194 0.37 -4.29 -12.20
CA ALA A 194 -0.19 -5.56 -12.65
C ALA A 194 0.61 -6.74 -12.10
N ALA A 195 1.94 -6.67 -12.15
CA ALA A 195 2.80 -7.69 -11.56
C ALA A 195 2.57 -7.83 -10.04
N LEU A 196 2.41 -6.70 -9.32
CA LEU A 196 2.11 -6.71 -7.89
C LEU A 196 0.72 -7.27 -7.59
N GLY A 197 -0.32 -6.90 -8.35
CA GLY A 197 -1.68 -7.43 -8.17
C GLY A 197 -1.76 -8.92 -8.46
N THR A 198 -1.07 -9.40 -9.51
CA THR A 198 -0.93 -10.84 -9.79
C THR A 198 -0.15 -11.56 -8.70
N ALA A 199 0.94 -10.98 -8.19
CA ALA A 199 1.70 -11.58 -7.10
C ALA A 199 0.85 -11.67 -5.82
N GLN A 200 0.07 -10.64 -5.52
CA GLN A 200 -0.82 -10.62 -4.37
C GLN A 200 -1.83 -11.77 -4.45
N ALA A 201 -2.71 -11.72 -5.46
CA ALA A 201 -3.83 -12.65 -5.60
C ALA A 201 -3.41 -14.10 -5.92
N GLY A 202 -2.26 -14.27 -6.59
CA GLY A 202 -1.80 -15.56 -7.09
C GLY A 202 -0.70 -16.23 -6.28
N LEU A 203 0.17 -15.47 -5.60
CA LEU A 203 1.34 -16.01 -4.90
C LEU A 203 1.30 -15.77 -3.39
N ILE A 204 0.71 -14.65 -2.94
CA ILE A 204 0.71 -14.25 -1.53
C ILE A 204 -0.50 -14.83 -0.82
N ASP A 205 -1.71 -14.36 -1.13
CA ASP A 205 -2.96 -14.85 -0.52
C ASP A 205 -3.54 -16.06 -1.26
N GLN A 206 -3.12 -16.29 -2.51
CA GLN A 206 -3.55 -17.42 -3.36
C GLN A 206 -5.08 -17.50 -3.54
N SER A 207 -5.78 -16.38 -3.33
CA SER A 207 -7.23 -16.23 -3.46
C SER A 207 -7.77 -16.71 -4.81
N LEU A 208 -6.98 -16.57 -5.89
CA LEU A 208 -7.34 -17.04 -7.23
C LEU A 208 -7.58 -18.54 -7.34
N PHE A 209 -6.99 -19.32 -6.44
CA PHE A 209 -7.06 -20.77 -6.45
C PHE A 209 -7.93 -21.33 -5.33
N SER A 210 -8.51 -20.46 -4.49
CA SER A 210 -9.35 -20.87 -3.38
C SER A 210 -10.65 -21.49 -3.86
N VAL A 211 -11.01 -22.62 -3.27
CA VAL A 211 -12.32 -23.25 -3.48
C VAL A 211 -13.37 -22.59 -2.57
N ASP A 212 -12.97 -22.28 -1.34
CA ASP A 212 -13.74 -21.48 -0.38
C ASP A 212 -12.88 -20.28 0.06
N TYR A 213 -13.52 -19.17 0.42
CA TYR A 213 -12.83 -17.93 0.79
C TYR A 213 -13.31 -17.42 2.15
N GLY A 214 -13.11 -18.23 3.19
CA GLY A 214 -13.31 -17.80 4.58
C GLY A 214 -14.75 -17.39 4.90
N GLY A 215 -15.74 -18.08 4.35
CA GLY A 215 -17.16 -17.76 4.56
C GLY A 215 -17.66 -16.53 3.78
N TYR A 216 -16.95 -16.12 2.73
CA TYR A 216 -17.38 -15.06 1.83
C TYR A 216 -18.71 -15.43 1.15
N GLU A 217 -19.76 -14.68 1.47
CA GLU A 217 -21.08 -14.86 0.88
C GLU A 217 -21.05 -14.54 -0.62
N GLY A 218 -21.60 -15.45 -1.44
CA GLY A 218 -21.58 -15.30 -2.89
C GLY A 218 -20.30 -15.81 -3.57
N TRP A 219 -19.39 -16.47 -2.84
CA TRP A 219 -18.10 -16.91 -3.40
C TRP A 219 -18.26 -17.91 -4.55
N GLU A 220 -19.09 -18.94 -4.35
CA GLU A 220 -19.35 -19.97 -5.35
C GLU A 220 -20.01 -19.35 -6.59
N GLU A 221 -20.98 -18.47 -6.39
CA GLU A 221 -21.68 -17.74 -7.45
C GLU A 221 -20.74 -16.84 -8.27
N ASN A 222 -19.73 -16.26 -7.65
CA ASN A 222 -18.70 -15.47 -8.34
C ASN A 222 -17.69 -16.35 -9.08
N ARG A 223 -17.32 -17.48 -8.46
CA ARG A 223 -16.24 -18.35 -8.93
C ARG A 223 -16.68 -19.27 -10.07
N GLU A 224 -17.72 -20.07 -9.84
CA GLU A 224 -18.09 -21.20 -10.69
C GLU A 224 -18.47 -20.83 -12.13
N PRO A 225 -19.25 -19.76 -12.40
CA PRO A 225 -19.74 -19.52 -13.76
C PRO A 225 -18.65 -19.21 -14.79
N THR A 226 -17.45 -18.86 -14.33
CA THR A 226 -16.29 -18.57 -15.19
C THR A 226 -15.06 -19.39 -14.81
N LEU A 227 -15.26 -20.46 -14.02
CA LEU A 227 -14.19 -21.38 -13.68
C LEU A 227 -13.67 -22.08 -14.94
N ILE A 228 -12.35 -22.08 -15.10
CA ILE A 228 -11.64 -22.92 -16.06
C ILE A 228 -11.02 -24.08 -15.27
N PRO A 229 -11.65 -25.28 -15.26
CA PRO A 229 -11.22 -26.37 -14.37
C PRO A 229 -9.78 -26.81 -14.60
N ALA A 230 -9.31 -26.78 -15.85
CA ALA A 230 -7.96 -27.20 -16.23
C ALA A 230 -6.84 -26.40 -15.54
N VAL A 231 -7.11 -25.15 -15.15
CA VAL A 231 -6.15 -24.27 -14.47
C VAL A 231 -6.61 -23.87 -13.06
N GLY A 232 -7.81 -24.31 -12.66
CA GLY A 232 -8.40 -24.01 -11.35
C GLY A 232 -8.62 -22.52 -11.08
N LEU A 233 -8.87 -21.73 -12.13
CA LEU A 233 -8.98 -20.28 -12.06
C LEU A 233 -10.33 -19.82 -12.63
N SER A 234 -11.01 -18.94 -11.89
CA SER A 234 -12.22 -18.25 -12.35
C SER A 234 -11.84 -16.97 -13.09
N GLY A 235 -12.35 -16.82 -14.32
CA GLY A 235 -12.12 -15.64 -15.14
C GLY A 235 -12.59 -14.35 -14.47
N TYR A 236 -13.72 -14.41 -13.76
CA TYR A 236 -14.26 -13.31 -12.98
C TYR A 236 -13.34 -12.96 -11.80
N ASN A 237 -12.98 -13.93 -10.96
CA ASN A 237 -12.09 -13.66 -9.82
C ASN A 237 -10.71 -13.17 -10.26
N ALA A 238 -10.16 -13.70 -11.36
CA ALA A 238 -8.90 -13.20 -11.92
C ALA A 238 -9.00 -11.75 -12.38
N TYR A 239 -10.09 -11.37 -13.05
CA TYR A 239 -10.34 -9.97 -13.37
C TYR A 239 -10.46 -9.13 -12.09
N SER A 240 -11.40 -9.49 -11.21
CA SER A 240 -11.76 -8.72 -10.02
C SER A 240 -10.58 -8.51 -9.07
N PHE A 241 -9.79 -9.55 -8.79
CA PHE A 241 -8.64 -9.41 -7.91
C PHE A 241 -7.44 -8.75 -8.58
N ILE A 242 -7.02 -9.19 -9.76
CA ILE A 242 -5.81 -8.64 -10.38
C ILE A 242 -6.06 -7.18 -10.78
N VAL A 243 -7.12 -6.92 -11.55
CA VAL A 243 -7.44 -5.56 -12.01
C VAL A 243 -7.86 -4.68 -10.83
N GLY A 244 -8.60 -5.24 -9.87
CA GLY A 244 -8.95 -4.54 -8.64
C GLY A 244 -7.71 -4.07 -7.88
N HIS A 245 -6.70 -4.93 -7.70
CA HIS A 245 -5.44 -4.53 -7.08
C HIS A 245 -4.71 -3.45 -7.90
N VAL A 246 -4.62 -3.61 -9.23
CA VAL A 246 -3.99 -2.60 -10.09
C VAL A 246 -4.60 -1.23 -9.86
N ILE A 247 -5.92 -1.14 -9.84
CA ILE A 247 -6.64 0.12 -9.76
C ILE A 247 -6.67 0.65 -8.33
N PHE A 248 -7.31 -0.10 -7.42
CA PHE A 248 -7.71 0.41 -6.12
C PHE A 248 -6.61 0.30 -5.07
N SER A 249 -5.78 -0.74 -5.12
CA SER A 249 -4.64 -0.89 -4.20
C SER A 249 -3.45 -0.02 -4.60
N PHE A 250 -3.26 0.25 -5.91
CA PHE A 250 -2.02 0.86 -6.40
C PHE A 250 -2.22 2.13 -7.24
N ALA A 251 -2.77 2.02 -8.45
CA ALA A 251 -2.72 3.09 -9.45
C ALA A 251 -3.48 4.34 -9.00
N ALA A 252 -4.70 4.18 -8.49
CA ALA A 252 -5.50 5.30 -8.02
C ALA A 252 -4.86 6.01 -6.81
N PRO A 253 -4.52 5.33 -5.69
CA PRO A 253 -3.78 5.94 -4.58
C PRO A 253 -2.52 6.71 -5.01
N VAL A 254 -1.70 6.12 -5.90
CA VAL A 254 -0.48 6.74 -6.41
C VAL A 254 -0.78 7.98 -7.24
N ALA A 255 -1.81 7.94 -8.10
CA ALA A 255 -2.21 9.08 -8.92
C ALA A 255 -2.60 10.29 -8.06
N LEU A 256 -3.40 10.08 -7.02
CA LEU A 256 -3.77 11.13 -6.07
C LEU A 256 -2.53 11.68 -5.34
N ALA A 257 -1.68 10.79 -4.82
CA ALA A 257 -0.51 11.16 -4.04
C ALA A 257 0.53 11.95 -4.86
N GLU A 258 0.74 11.59 -6.13
CA GLU A 258 1.63 12.34 -7.02
C GLU A 258 1.08 13.75 -7.33
N ALA A 259 -0.25 13.90 -7.43
CA ALA A 259 -0.90 15.19 -7.70
C ALA A 259 -0.92 16.16 -6.50
N TRP A 260 -0.80 15.67 -5.26
CA TRP A 260 -0.74 16.55 -4.08
C TRP A 260 0.46 17.51 -4.11
N VAL A 261 1.61 17.08 -4.65
CA VAL A 261 2.78 17.95 -4.87
C VAL A 261 3.41 17.66 -6.24
N PRO A 262 2.87 18.29 -7.31
CA PRO A 262 3.26 17.99 -8.70
C PRO A 262 4.76 18.13 -8.97
N ALA A 263 5.43 19.09 -8.32
CA ALA A 263 6.87 19.33 -8.47
C ALA A 263 7.75 18.14 -8.06
N ARG A 264 7.20 17.16 -7.32
CA ARG A 264 7.89 15.93 -6.91
C ARG A 264 7.32 14.66 -7.54
N ALA A 265 6.31 14.76 -8.38
CA ALA A 265 5.64 13.60 -8.98
C ALA A 265 6.59 12.73 -9.81
N ARG A 266 7.55 13.33 -10.52
CA ARG A 266 8.56 12.60 -11.31
C ARG A 266 9.88 12.34 -10.58
N LYS A 267 10.01 12.76 -9.31
CA LYS A 267 11.24 12.62 -8.51
C LYS A 267 11.12 11.47 -7.52
N PRO A 268 12.19 10.71 -7.23
CA PRO A 268 12.18 9.74 -6.15
C PRO A 268 11.82 10.39 -4.79
N TRP A 269 10.92 9.76 -4.05
CA TRP A 269 10.51 10.13 -2.71
C TRP A 269 11.34 9.40 -1.66
N LEU A 270 11.70 8.14 -1.87
CA LEU A 270 12.44 7.42 -0.85
C LEU A 270 13.94 7.72 -0.93
N GLY A 271 14.65 7.61 0.19
CA GLY A 271 16.09 7.43 0.21
C GLY A 271 16.41 5.95 0.43
N PRO A 272 17.68 5.54 0.47
CA PRO A 272 18.05 4.13 0.69
C PRO A 272 17.43 3.55 1.96
N VAL A 273 17.41 4.32 3.05
CA VAL A 273 16.76 3.92 4.31
C VAL A 273 15.26 3.69 4.11
N GLY A 274 14.56 4.59 3.44
CA GLY A 274 13.11 4.47 3.20
C GLY A 274 12.77 3.26 2.31
N ILE A 275 13.62 2.96 1.32
CA ILE A 275 13.51 1.76 0.48
C ILE A 275 13.64 0.51 1.35
N THR A 276 14.65 0.44 2.21
CA THR A 276 14.83 -0.71 3.12
C THR A 276 13.62 -0.88 4.04
N PHE A 277 13.07 0.19 4.61
CA PHE A 277 11.86 0.10 5.43
C PHE A 277 10.65 -0.43 4.68
N ALA A 278 10.37 0.14 3.51
CA ALA A 278 9.24 -0.31 2.71
C ALA A 278 9.41 -1.77 2.27
N ALA A 279 10.63 -2.18 1.90
CA ALA A 279 10.91 -3.56 1.51
C ALA A 279 10.73 -4.55 2.68
N ILE A 280 11.22 -4.21 3.87
CA ILE A 280 11.05 -5.05 5.06
C ILE A 280 9.57 -5.10 5.45
N ALA A 281 8.86 -3.96 5.47
CA ALA A 281 7.45 -3.91 5.83
C ALA A 281 6.60 -4.79 4.89
N TYR A 282 6.82 -4.67 3.58
CA TYR A 282 6.16 -5.53 2.59
C TYR A 282 6.51 -7.00 2.78
N ALA A 283 7.79 -7.34 2.93
CA ALA A 283 8.22 -8.72 3.10
C ALA A 283 7.63 -9.35 4.36
N VAL A 284 7.59 -8.62 5.48
CA VAL A 284 6.95 -9.10 6.71
C VAL A 284 5.47 -9.35 6.48
N ALA A 285 4.72 -8.37 5.95
CA ALA A 285 3.29 -8.53 5.71
C ALA A 285 2.98 -9.70 4.75
N ALA A 286 3.73 -9.82 3.64
CA ALA A 286 3.57 -10.90 2.68
C ALA A 286 3.91 -12.27 3.29
N VAL A 287 4.97 -12.37 4.11
CA VAL A 287 5.31 -13.62 4.81
C VAL A 287 4.19 -14.04 5.74
N LEU A 288 3.58 -13.10 6.48
CA LEU A 288 2.47 -13.43 7.38
C LEU A 288 1.31 -14.10 6.65
N ILE A 289 0.92 -13.56 5.50
CA ILE A 289 -0.14 -14.15 4.66
C ILE A 289 0.30 -15.51 4.10
N VAL A 290 1.47 -15.61 3.47
CA VAL A 290 1.93 -16.90 2.87
C VAL A 290 2.10 -18.01 3.93
N THR A 291 2.41 -17.63 5.18
CA THR A 291 2.54 -18.59 6.28
C THR A 291 1.21 -19.07 6.83
N ASP A 292 0.12 -18.34 6.57
CA ASP A 292 -1.23 -18.72 6.97
C ASP A 292 -1.69 -19.95 6.18
N PRO A 293 -2.06 -21.06 6.84
CA PRO A 293 -2.62 -22.24 6.17
C PRO A 293 -3.85 -21.93 5.31
N GLU A 294 -4.67 -20.96 5.70
CA GLU A 294 -5.89 -20.58 4.96
C GLU A 294 -5.57 -19.90 3.62
N SER A 295 -4.37 -19.33 3.48
CA SER A 295 -3.87 -18.67 2.27
C SER A 295 -3.10 -19.61 1.32
N ARG A 296 -3.22 -20.94 1.50
CA ARG A 296 -2.44 -21.95 0.73
C ARG A 296 -3.30 -22.80 -0.19
N SER A 297 -3.97 -22.15 -1.13
CA SER A 297 -4.90 -22.80 -2.05
C SER A 297 -4.27 -23.23 -3.39
N GLY A 298 -3.12 -22.66 -3.77
CA GLY A 298 -2.48 -22.91 -5.06
C GLY A 298 -1.62 -24.16 -5.11
N SER A 299 -1.78 -24.97 -6.17
CA SER A 299 -0.85 -26.05 -6.50
C SER A 299 0.52 -25.51 -6.95
N LYS A 300 1.57 -26.32 -6.84
CA LYS A 300 2.93 -25.94 -7.28
C LYS A 300 2.97 -25.45 -8.74
N ALA A 301 2.19 -26.08 -9.63
CA ALA A 301 2.12 -25.71 -11.04
C ALA A 301 1.46 -24.34 -11.24
N GLN A 302 0.36 -24.08 -10.52
CA GLN A 302 -0.33 -22.78 -10.53
C GLN A 302 0.57 -21.66 -10.01
N LEU A 303 1.28 -21.90 -8.90
CA LEU A 303 2.23 -20.95 -8.33
C LEU A 303 3.39 -20.65 -9.29
N LEU A 304 3.92 -21.68 -9.96
CA LEU A 304 4.96 -21.50 -10.97
C LEU A 304 4.45 -20.69 -12.18
N ALA A 305 3.23 -20.95 -12.62
CA ALA A 305 2.60 -20.20 -13.72
C ALA A 305 2.39 -18.72 -13.34
N MET A 306 1.90 -18.44 -12.13
CA MET A 306 1.75 -17.07 -11.63
C MET A 306 3.09 -16.36 -11.48
N ALA A 307 4.12 -17.04 -10.97
CA ALA A 307 5.47 -16.49 -10.90
C ALA A 307 6.03 -16.16 -12.29
N GLY A 308 5.78 -17.02 -13.28
CA GLY A 308 6.12 -16.76 -14.69
C GLY A 308 5.41 -15.53 -15.24
N LEU A 309 4.11 -15.37 -14.98
CA LEU A 309 3.32 -14.22 -15.40
C LEU A 309 3.82 -12.92 -14.75
N VAL A 310 4.09 -12.93 -13.44
CA VAL A 310 4.71 -11.80 -12.72
C VAL A 310 6.04 -11.41 -13.37
N GLY A 311 6.90 -12.40 -13.65
CA GLY A 311 8.17 -12.18 -14.34
C GLY A 311 8.00 -11.55 -15.73
N ALA A 312 7.05 -12.06 -16.53
CA ALA A 312 6.74 -11.52 -17.85
C ALA A 312 6.25 -10.07 -17.80
N LEU A 313 5.39 -9.72 -16.84
CA LEU A 313 4.91 -8.35 -16.63
C LEU A 313 6.04 -7.40 -16.24
N VAL A 314 6.96 -7.83 -15.37
CA VAL A 314 8.15 -7.06 -14.99
C VAL A 314 9.07 -6.84 -16.20
N ILE A 315 9.33 -7.89 -17.01
CA ILE A 315 10.12 -7.78 -18.23
C ILE A 315 9.47 -6.79 -19.21
N LEU A 316 8.15 -6.88 -19.41
CA LEU A 316 7.41 -5.97 -20.27
C LEU A 316 7.50 -4.52 -19.76
N ALA A 317 7.41 -4.30 -18.45
CA ALA A 317 7.57 -2.99 -17.84
C ALA A 317 8.95 -2.39 -18.13
N VAL A 318 10.00 -3.21 -18.11
CA VAL A 318 11.38 -2.81 -18.46
C VAL A 318 11.48 -2.43 -19.94
N ILE A 319 10.91 -3.24 -20.84
CA ILE A 319 10.91 -2.97 -22.29
C ILE A 319 10.19 -1.66 -22.60
N VAL A 320 8.99 -1.47 -22.06
CA VAL A 320 8.18 -0.26 -22.25
C VAL A 320 8.88 0.96 -21.65
N GLY A 321 9.51 0.80 -20.48
CA GLY A 321 10.15 1.89 -19.77
C GLY A 321 11.35 2.46 -20.52
N ARG A 322 12.16 1.57 -21.10
CA ARG A 322 13.33 1.97 -21.92
C ARG A 322 12.91 2.71 -23.19
N ARG A 323 11.81 2.32 -23.83
CA ARG A 323 11.31 2.98 -25.06
C ARG A 323 10.76 4.39 -24.81
N HIS A 324 10.23 4.65 -23.61
CA HIS A 324 9.55 5.92 -23.31
C HIS A 324 10.51 7.08 -22.98
N GLN A 325 11.84 6.86 -22.95
CA GLN A 325 12.81 7.92 -22.68
C GLN A 325 13.01 8.91 -23.84
N GLU A 326 12.46 8.64 -25.03
CA GLU A 326 12.83 9.33 -26.27
C GLU A 326 11.90 10.48 -26.72
N ASP A 327 10.75 10.72 -26.09
CA ASP A 327 9.76 11.68 -26.62
C ASP A 327 9.66 12.99 -25.82
N HIS A 328 10.26 14.08 -26.32
CA HIS A 328 9.95 15.47 -25.91
C HIS A 328 9.64 16.41 -27.11
N ALA A 329 8.37 16.80 -27.20
CA ALA A 329 7.83 18.17 -27.45
C ALA A 329 7.74 18.87 -28.87
N GLY A 330 6.67 18.66 -29.69
CA GLY A 330 6.10 19.63 -30.70
C GLY A 330 4.65 20.23 -30.48
N PRO A 331 4.33 21.49 -30.83
CA PRO A 331 3.27 22.36 -30.24
C PRO A 331 1.85 21.77 -29.97
N GLY A 332 1.18 22.24 -28.91
CA GLY A 332 -0.02 21.61 -28.31
C GLY A 332 -1.39 22.16 -28.71
N LYS A 333 -2.39 21.27 -28.74
CA LYS A 333 -3.83 21.52 -28.94
C LYS A 333 -4.54 21.92 -27.61
N PRO A 334 -5.79 22.45 -27.66
CA PRO A 334 -6.55 22.81 -26.46
C PRO A 334 -6.78 21.61 -25.51
N GLY A 335 -6.91 21.90 -24.22
CA GLY A 335 -7.04 20.86 -23.19
C GLY A 335 -8.45 20.40 -22.85
N VAL A 336 -8.57 19.13 -22.49
CA VAL A 336 -9.81 18.51 -21.99
C VAL A 336 -10.07 18.98 -20.56
N SER A 337 -11.34 19.20 -20.18
CA SER A 337 -11.71 19.56 -18.81
C SER A 337 -11.43 18.41 -17.83
N ILE A 338 -10.81 18.71 -16.68
CA ILE A 338 -10.58 17.73 -15.62
C ILE A 338 -11.88 17.11 -15.07
N TRP A 339 -12.97 17.88 -15.07
CA TRP A 339 -14.27 17.44 -14.58
C TRP A 339 -14.97 16.50 -15.56
N LEU A 340 -14.75 16.71 -16.87
CA LEU A 340 -15.20 15.78 -17.89
C LEU A 340 -14.46 14.45 -17.76
N VAL A 341 -13.13 14.49 -17.56
CA VAL A 341 -12.34 13.27 -17.32
C VAL A 341 -12.82 12.53 -16.08
N LEU A 342 -13.05 13.24 -14.96
CA LEU A 342 -13.58 12.64 -13.74
C LEU A 342 -14.95 11.98 -13.99
N GLY A 343 -15.88 12.70 -14.64
CA GLY A 343 -17.23 12.18 -14.91
C GLY A 343 -17.24 10.96 -15.84
N VAL A 344 -16.48 11.00 -16.94
CA VAL A 344 -16.37 9.88 -17.88
C VAL A 344 -15.70 8.68 -17.22
N ALA A 345 -14.60 8.88 -16.48
CA ALA A 345 -13.93 7.80 -15.76
C ALA A 345 -14.84 7.17 -14.69
N PHE A 346 -15.65 7.98 -14.00
CA PHE A 346 -16.60 7.50 -13.00
C PHE A 346 -17.68 6.61 -13.62
N VAL A 347 -18.28 7.04 -14.73
CA VAL A 347 -19.27 6.24 -15.45
C VAL A 347 -18.66 4.93 -15.97
N LEU A 348 -17.43 4.97 -16.49
CA LEU A 348 -16.75 3.76 -16.96
C LEU A 348 -16.35 2.83 -15.81
N ALA A 349 -16.03 3.37 -14.63
CA ALA A 349 -15.68 2.60 -13.43
C ALA A 349 -16.88 1.79 -12.90
N LEU A 350 -18.11 2.32 -13.03
CA LEU A 350 -19.33 1.61 -12.64
C LEU A 350 -19.62 0.36 -13.48
N ILE A 351 -19.14 0.32 -14.74
CA ILE A 351 -19.49 -0.77 -15.66
C ILE A 351 -19.02 -2.13 -15.12
N PRO A 352 -17.73 -2.33 -14.77
CA PRO A 352 -17.25 -3.57 -14.15
C PRO A 352 -18.07 -4.06 -12.98
N ASP A 353 -18.42 -3.19 -12.04
CA ASP A 353 -19.08 -3.58 -10.79
C ASP A 353 -20.58 -3.88 -10.98
N LEU A 354 -21.17 -3.42 -12.09
CA LEU A 354 -22.54 -3.77 -12.50
C LEU A 354 -22.61 -5.02 -13.39
N MET A 355 -21.47 -5.55 -13.83
CA MET A 355 -21.44 -6.76 -14.65
C MET A 355 -21.64 -8.03 -13.80
N PRO A 356 -22.49 -8.97 -14.23
CA PRO A 356 -22.65 -10.23 -13.53
C PRO A 356 -21.40 -11.10 -13.64
N ALA A 357 -21.17 -11.98 -12.67
CA ALA A 357 -20.08 -12.96 -12.68
C ALA A 357 -20.31 -14.05 -13.75
N THR A 358 -20.16 -13.69 -15.02
CA THR A 358 -20.32 -14.55 -16.20
C THR A 358 -19.26 -14.19 -17.23
N TRP A 359 -19.03 -15.03 -18.24
CA TRP A 359 -18.08 -14.70 -19.32
C TRP A 359 -18.44 -13.41 -20.06
N LEU A 360 -19.73 -13.14 -20.26
CA LEU A 360 -20.20 -11.90 -20.86
C LEU A 360 -19.85 -10.69 -19.97
N GLY A 361 -20.05 -10.83 -18.66
CA GLY A 361 -19.68 -9.79 -17.69
C GLY A 361 -18.17 -9.54 -17.64
N VAL A 362 -17.35 -10.61 -17.66
CA VAL A 362 -15.88 -10.51 -17.72
C VAL A 362 -15.44 -9.76 -18.98
N ILE A 363 -16.01 -10.10 -20.15
CA ILE A 363 -15.69 -9.42 -21.42
C ILE A 363 -16.11 -7.95 -21.35
N GLY A 364 -17.30 -7.66 -20.82
CA GLY A 364 -17.80 -6.28 -20.64
C GLY A 364 -16.90 -5.45 -19.73
N ALA A 365 -16.54 -5.99 -18.57
CA ALA A 365 -15.67 -5.34 -17.59
C ALA A 365 -14.26 -5.12 -18.13
N ALA A 366 -13.67 -6.13 -18.78
CA ALA A 366 -12.37 -6.03 -19.44
C ALA A 366 -12.38 -4.98 -20.57
N THR A 367 -13.45 -4.92 -21.36
CA THR A 367 -13.61 -3.93 -22.44
C THR A 367 -13.72 -2.51 -21.91
N ALA A 368 -14.50 -2.30 -20.84
CA ALA A 368 -14.63 -1.00 -20.19
C ALA A 368 -13.28 -0.52 -19.63
N THR A 369 -12.57 -1.39 -18.90
CA THR A 369 -11.23 -1.09 -18.36
C THR A 369 -10.21 -0.85 -19.47
N ALA A 370 -10.23 -1.64 -20.55
CA ALA A 370 -9.36 -1.43 -21.70
C ALA A 370 -9.67 -0.11 -22.41
N THR A 371 -10.94 0.27 -22.51
CA THR A 371 -11.36 1.56 -23.08
C THR A 371 -10.83 2.72 -22.24
N VAL A 372 -10.91 2.66 -20.91
CA VAL A 372 -10.25 3.65 -20.03
C VAL A 372 -8.75 3.71 -20.35
N GLY A 373 -8.07 2.57 -20.42
CA GLY A 373 -6.64 2.51 -20.74
C GLY A 373 -6.29 3.12 -22.10
N VAL A 374 -7.05 2.81 -23.14
CA VAL A 374 -6.86 3.36 -24.49
C VAL A 374 -7.13 4.86 -24.51
N LEU A 375 -8.23 5.33 -23.92
CA LEU A 375 -8.54 6.75 -23.82
C LEU A 375 -7.44 7.51 -23.05
N LEU A 376 -6.91 6.92 -21.98
CA LEU A 376 -5.77 7.47 -21.24
C LEU A 376 -4.51 7.57 -22.10
N LEU A 377 -4.19 6.53 -22.88
CA LEU A 377 -3.02 6.53 -23.75
C LEU A 377 -3.15 7.57 -24.88
N LEU A 378 -4.30 7.61 -25.54
CA LEU A 378 -4.59 8.59 -26.59
C LEU A 378 -4.58 10.01 -26.02
N ALA A 379 -5.19 10.22 -24.86
CA ALA A 379 -5.22 11.52 -24.21
C ALA A 379 -3.84 11.92 -23.68
N ALA A 380 -3.03 10.98 -23.18
CA ALA A 380 -1.65 11.24 -22.73
C ALA A 380 -0.71 11.63 -23.87
N GLN A 381 -0.99 11.22 -25.11
CA GLN A 381 -0.30 11.72 -26.30
C GLN A 381 -0.66 13.19 -26.60
N THR A 382 -1.78 13.69 -26.06
CA THR A 382 -2.11 15.11 -26.14
C THR A 382 -1.40 15.91 -25.05
N ARG A 383 -0.87 17.08 -25.40
CA ARG A 383 -0.08 17.93 -24.47
C ARG A 383 -0.88 18.53 -23.31
N ALA A 384 -2.18 18.36 -23.31
CA ALA A 384 -3.06 18.85 -22.27
C ALA A 384 -3.17 17.90 -21.07
N TRP A 385 -2.71 16.66 -21.19
CA TRP A 385 -2.81 15.69 -20.12
C TRP A 385 -1.84 16.00 -18.99
N THR A 386 -2.37 16.61 -17.94
CA THR A 386 -1.63 16.91 -16.71
C THR A 386 -1.80 15.81 -15.67
N ILE A 387 -0.94 15.83 -14.64
CA ILE A 387 -1.05 14.95 -13.48
C ILE A 387 -2.42 15.00 -12.78
N ARG A 388 -3.14 16.12 -12.89
CA ARG A 388 -4.48 16.26 -12.32
C ARG A 388 -5.52 15.45 -13.07
N HIS A 389 -5.33 15.23 -14.38
CA HIS A 389 -6.20 14.34 -15.15
C HIS A 389 -5.98 12.88 -14.72
N THR A 390 -4.72 12.47 -14.52
CA THR A 390 -4.43 11.14 -13.95
C THR A 390 -5.04 10.98 -12.56
N ALA A 391 -4.94 12.00 -11.70
CA ALA A 391 -5.59 11.98 -10.38
C ALA A 391 -7.12 12.01 -10.45
N ALA A 392 -7.71 12.67 -11.45
CA ALA A 392 -9.15 12.67 -11.67
C ALA A 392 -9.67 11.27 -12.00
N VAL A 393 -8.95 10.50 -12.82
CA VAL A 393 -9.27 9.10 -13.09
C VAL A 393 -9.14 8.26 -11.83
N GLY A 394 -8.03 8.38 -11.09
CA GLY A 394 -7.87 7.65 -9.82
C GLY A 394 -8.96 7.99 -8.79
N ALA A 395 -9.33 9.27 -8.68
CA ALA A 395 -10.39 9.71 -7.77
C ALA A 395 -11.76 9.16 -8.19
N ALA A 396 -12.04 9.08 -9.50
CA ALA A 396 -13.28 8.53 -10.00
C ALA A 396 -13.48 7.06 -9.57
N PHE A 397 -12.48 6.21 -9.76
CA PHE A 397 -12.53 4.81 -9.32
C PHE A 397 -12.68 4.69 -7.80
N LEU A 398 -11.91 5.43 -7.01
CA LEU A 398 -12.05 5.34 -5.55
C LEU A 398 -13.41 5.86 -5.05
N LEU A 399 -13.94 6.94 -5.64
CA LEU A 399 -15.27 7.45 -5.29
C LEU A 399 -16.36 6.44 -5.66
N GLU A 400 -16.23 5.80 -6.82
CA GLU A 400 -17.14 4.77 -7.29
C GLU A 400 -17.21 3.59 -6.32
N ARG A 401 -16.07 2.96 -6.00
CA ARG A 401 -15.99 1.89 -5.01
C ARG A 401 -16.55 2.30 -3.64
N GLY A 402 -16.22 3.49 -3.17
CA GLY A 402 -16.70 4.00 -1.89
C GLY A 402 -18.22 4.26 -1.86
N LEU A 403 -18.82 4.61 -3.00
CA LEU A 403 -20.27 4.77 -3.13
C LEU A 403 -20.98 3.43 -3.22
N LEU A 404 -20.42 2.46 -3.96
CA LEU A 404 -21.00 1.12 -4.05
C LEU A 404 -20.97 0.35 -2.73
N ALA A 405 -20.03 0.63 -1.83
CA ALA A 405 -20.04 0.05 -0.48
C ALA A 405 -21.36 0.29 0.30
N PHE A 406 -22.17 1.29 -0.10
CA PHE A 406 -23.48 1.53 0.51
C PHE A 406 -24.57 0.57 0.02
N THR A 407 -24.38 -0.11 -1.11
CA THR A 407 -25.40 -0.92 -1.79
C THR A 407 -25.38 -2.41 -1.40
N TYR A 408 -24.35 -2.85 -0.68
CA TYR A 408 -24.25 -4.22 -0.15
C TYR A 408 -23.90 -4.22 1.35
N PHE A 409 -24.16 -5.35 1.99
CA PHE A 409 -23.69 -5.65 3.35
C PHE A 409 -22.32 -6.34 3.29
N PRO A 410 -21.52 -6.29 4.37
CA PRO A 410 -20.26 -7.00 4.42
C PRO A 410 -20.44 -8.47 4.03
N LEU A 411 -19.55 -8.94 3.16
CA LEU A 411 -19.61 -10.26 2.56
C LEU A 411 -18.94 -11.31 3.46
N ILE A 412 -18.22 -10.85 4.49
CA ILE A 412 -17.59 -11.68 5.52
C ILE A 412 -18.05 -11.16 6.89
N GLY A 413 -18.52 -12.08 7.73
CA GLY A 413 -18.93 -11.80 9.11
C GLY A 413 -20.28 -11.10 9.23
N ASP A 414 -20.71 -10.84 10.47
CA ASP A 414 -21.94 -10.10 10.78
C ASP A 414 -21.58 -8.75 11.40
N VAL A 415 -21.96 -7.66 10.72
CA VAL A 415 -21.64 -6.29 11.11
C VAL A 415 -22.93 -5.50 11.27
N ALA A 416 -23.11 -4.90 12.44
CA ALA A 416 -24.26 -4.05 12.71
C ALA A 416 -24.35 -2.86 11.73
N VAL A 417 -25.57 -2.54 11.33
CA VAL A 417 -25.91 -1.52 10.33
C VAL A 417 -25.28 -0.15 10.64
N GLY A 418 -25.34 0.29 11.89
CA GLY A 418 -24.82 1.59 12.33
C GLY A 418 -23.30 1.73 12.11
N PRO A 419 -22.47 0.87 12.73
CA PRO A 419 -21.02 0.82 12.50
C PRO A 419 -20.64 0.71 11.02
N LYS A 420 -21.34 -0.13 10.24
CA LYS A 420 -21.12 -0.27 8.80
C LYS A 420 -21.25 1.05 8.04
N TYR A 421 -22.36 1.76 8.20
CA TYR A 421 -22.56 3.01 7.46
C TYR A 421 -21.68 4.15 7.99
N ALA A 422 -21.35 4.17 9.28
CA ALA A 422 -20.36 5.11 9.83
C ALA A 422 -18.96 4.90 9.22
N HIS A 423 -18.55 3.65 9.05
CA HIS A 423 -17.32 3.27 8.35
C HIS A 423 -17.33 3.75 6.90
N ASN A 424 -18.38 3.42 6.14
CA ASN A 424 -18.50 3.81 4.74
C ASN A 424 -18.40 5.33 4.54
N VAL A 425 -19.13 6.10 5.36
CA VAL A 425 -19.06 7.57 5.33
C VAL A 425 -17.65 8.04 5.62
N SER A 426 -16.98 7.47 6.64
CA SER A 426 -15.61 7.85 7.01
C SER A 426 -14.61 7.58 5.89
N MET A 427 -14.64 6.39 5.28
CA MET A 427 -13.74 6.02 4.18
C MET A 427 -14.00 6.86 2.93
N LEU A 428 -15.27 7.09 2.58
CA LEU A 428 -15.65 7.94 1.45
C LEU A 428 -15.19 9.39 1.66
N LEU A 429 -15.33 9.95 2.86
CA LEU A 429 -14.84 11.30 3.19
C LEU A 429 -13.33 11.41 3.06
N VAL A 430 -12.57 10.40 3.51
CA VAL A 430 -11.10 10.39 3.36
C VAL A 430 -10.70 10.39 1.89
N VAL A 431 -11.32 9.54 1.07
CA VAL A 431 -11.07 9.47 -0.37
C VAL A 431 -11.50 10.75 -1.09
N ALA A 432 -12.67 11.29 -0.76
CA ALA A 432 -13.18 12.53 -1.35
C ALA A 432 -12.27 13.72 -1.01
N LEU A 433 -11.81 13.81 0.24
CA LEU A 433 -10.83 14.81 0.66
C LEU A 433 -9.52 14.63 -0.10
N ALA A 434 -8.98 13.42 -0.16
CA ALA A 434 -7.75 13.11 -0.90
C ALA A 434 -7.85 13.51 -2.39
N GLY A 435 -8.98 13.19 -3.04
CA GLY A 435 -9.28 13.56 -4.41
C GLY A 435 -9.38 15.07 -4.58
N TRP A 436 -10.16 15.74 -3.73
CA TRP A 436 -10.28 17.19 -3.75
C TRP A 436 -8.92 17.89 -3.57
N LEU A 437 -8.07 17.42 -2.65
CA LEU A 437 -6.71 17.92 -2.45
C LEU A 437 -5.84 17.77 -3.71
N ALA A 438 -6.00 16.67 -4.45
CA ALA A 438 -5.28 16.41 -5.70
C ALA A 438 -5.78 17.28 -6.87
N LEU A 439 -7.08 17.56 -6.92
CA LEU A 439 -7.70 18.28 -8.04
C LEU A 439 -7.65 19.82 -7.87
N ARG A 440 -7.66 20.33 -6.64
CA ARG A 440 -7.76 21.78 -6.33
C ARG A 440 -6.53 22.64 -6.70
N GLY A 441 -5.47 22.06 -7.26
CA GLY A 441 -4.13 22.67 -7.20
C GLY A 441 -4.06 24.14 -7.66
N ARG A 442 -3.32 24.95 -6.89
CA ARG A 442 -2.98 26.34 -7.23
C ARG A 442 -2.15 26.38 -8.51
N THR A 443 -2.55 27.18 -9.47
CA THR A 443 -1.70 27.59 -10.59
C THR A 443 -0.45 28.21 -9.98
N ALA A 444 0.72 27.63 -10.21
CA ALA A 444 1.95 28.35 -9.98
C ALA A 444 1.93 29.53 -10.96
N MET A 445 1.58 30.73 -10.47
CA MET A 445 1.89 31.95 -11.20
C MET A 445 3.38 31.90 -11.49
N ALA A 446 3.74 31.88 -12.76
CA ALA A 446 5.10 32.18 -13.16
C ALA A 446 5.49 33.50 -12.50
N PRO A 447 6.68 33.62 -11.87
CA PRO A 447 7.14 34.92 -11.41
C PRO A 447 7.08 35.87 -12.61
N PRO A 448 6.54 37.09 -12.45
CA PRO A 448 6.44 38.03 -13.55
C PRO A 448 7.83 38.16 -14.16
N ALA A 449 7.91 37.91 -15.47
CA ALA A 449 9.15 38.09 -16.22
C ALA A 449 9.68 39.48 -15.87
N GLU A 450 10.84 39.49 -15.24
CA GLU A 450 11.58 40.69 -14.92
C GLU A 450 11.76 41.40 -16.26
N ARG A 451 10.98 42.49 -16.45
CA ARG A 451 11.12 43.34 -17.63
C ARG A 451 12.52 43.90 -17.51
N THR A 452 13.45 43.31 -18.25
CA THR A 452 14.74 43.90 -18.54
C THR A 452 14.46 45.29 -19.07
N ALA A 453 14.70 46.28 -18.21
CA ALA A 453 14.70 47.68 -18.60
C ALA A 453 15.73 47.81 -19.74
N LEU A 454 15.25 48.19 -20.91
CA LEU A 454 16.11 48.69 -21.98
C LEU A 454 16.90 49.88 -21.40
N PRO A 455 18.23 49.94 -21.59
CA PRO A 455 18.98 51.13 -21.20
C PRO A 455 18.47 52.30 -22.06
N ALA A 456 18.05 53.36 -21.38
CA ALA A 456 17.84 54.66 -21.99
C ALA A 456 19.17 55.42 -21.98
N GLY A 457 19.54 56.00 -23.12
CA GLY A 457 20.63 56.97 -23.24
C GLY A 457 21.88 56.43 -23.91
#